data_AF-A0A1C5MRT0-F1
#
_entry.id   AF-A0A1C5MRT0-F1
#
_cell.length_a   1.000
_cell.length_b   1.000
_cell.length_c   1.000
_cell.angle_alpha   90.00
_cell.angle_beta   90.00
_cell.angle_gamma   90.00
#
_symmetry.space_group_name_H-M   'P 1'
#
loop_
_entity.id
_entity.type
_entity.pdbx_description
1 polymer ?
#
loop_
_entity_poly.entity_id
_entity_poly.type
_entity_poly.pdbx_seq_one_letter_code
_entity_poly.pdbx_strand_id
1 'polypeptide(L)'
;MWKIHDDGSHPCYNMRDVRINYNVLLDLKDMWKRFPIKGKYNDYEDVKDLKQGIRIYFKNQSQEPECRVFDADYDGATFLIELPEEIKTEEIAEAWFEANEYRECVPSQYDCTGQEFTAWHKLVKRRDRWWCYHRICFDV
;
A
#
# COMPACT_ATOMS: atom_id res chain seq x y z
N MET A 1 -10.66 -4.61 7.77
CA MET A 1 -10.65 -4.94 6.33
C MET A 1 -10.33 -6.41 6.13
N TRP A 2 -11.12 -7.14 5.34
CA TRP A 2 -10.93 -8.58 5.14
C TRP A 2 -9.94 -8.84 4.00
N LYS A 3 -8.79 -9.46 4.31
CA LYS A 3 -7.86 -9.90 3.26
C LYS A 3 -8.51 -11.02 2.46
N ILE A 4 -8.46 -10.91 1.13
CA ILE A 4 -8.90 -11.97 0.24
C ILE A 4 -7.88 -13.12 0.39
N HIS A 5 -8.36 -14.26 0.86
CA HIS A 5 -7.55 -15.47 0.93
C HIS A 5 -7.48 -16.12 -0.46
N ASP A 6 -6.30 -16.60 -0.82
CA ASP A 6 -6.08 -17.41 -2.00
C ASP A 6 -6.02 -18.89 -1.59
N ASP A 7 -6.95 -19.67 -2.10
CA ASP A 7 -7.05 -21.12 -1.95
C ASP A 7 -6.44 -21.89 -3.14
N GLY A 8 -5.88 -21.16 -4.12
CA GLY A 8 -5.19 -21.73 -5.27
C GLY A 8 -3.85 -22.40 -4.91
N SER A 9 -3.28 -23.13 -5.87
CA SER A 9 -2.05 -23.91 -5.68
C SER A 9 -0.79 -23.04 -5.52
N HIS A 10 -0.89 -21.75 -5.87
CA HIS A 10 0.24 -20.82 -5.92
C HIS A 10 -0.07 -19.47 -5.22
N PRO A 11 -0.37 -19.47 -3.91
CA PRO A 11 -0.68 -18.25 -3.18
C PRO A 11 0.52 -17.32 -3.07
N CYS A 12 0.27 -16.01 -3.04
CA CYS A 12 1.30 -14.98 -2.85
C CYS A 12 1.08 -14.25 -1.52
N TYR A 13 2.01 -14.39 -0.58
CA TYR A 13 1.96 -13.70 0.72
C TYR A 13 2.91 -12.50 0.79
N ASN A 14 3.94 -12.49 -0.04
CA ASN A 14 4.96 -11.43 -0.09
C ASN A 14 5.48 -11.22 -1.53
N MET A 15 6.30 -10.19 -1.74
CA MET A 15 6.89 -9.88 -3.06
C MET A 15 7.81 -10.98 -3.63
N ARG A 16 8.38 -11.85 -2.78
CA ARG A 16 9.18 -12.99 -3.25
C ARG A 16 8.29 -14.02 -3.93
N ASP A 17 7.14 -14.32 -3.35
CA ASP A 17 6.15 -15.25 -3.93
C ASP A 17 5.64 -14.71 -5.27
N VAL A 18 5.32 -13.40 -5.32
CA VAL A 18 4.92 -12.71 -6.56
C VAL A 18 6.00 -12.87 -7.64
N ARG A 19 7.26 -12.67 -7.28
CA ARG A 19 8.39 -12.79 -8.22
C ARG A 19 8.55 -14.23 -8.71
N ILE A 20 8.42 -15.22 -7.83
CA ILE A 20 8.48 -16.63 -8.18
C ILE A 20 7.37 -16.97 -9.18
N ASN A 21 6.12 -16.66 -8.84
CA ASN A 21 4.97 -16.94 -9.70
C ASN A 21 5.09 -16.25 -11.06
N TYR A 22 5.57 -15.01 -11.08
CA TYR A 22 5.78 -14.26 -12.31
C TYR A 22 6.85 -14.89 -13.20
N ASN A 23 7.97 -15.34 -12.62
CA ASN A 23 9.02 -16.03 -13.35
C ASN A 23 8.51 -17.35 -13.94
N VAL A 24 7.76 -18.15 -13.15
CA VAL A 24 7.15 -19.40 -13.65
C VAL A 24 6.21 -19.11 -14.82
N LEU A 25 5.40 -18.05 -14.74
CA LEU A 25 4.56 -17.62 -15.87
C LEU A 25 5.38 -17.26 -17.12
N LEU A 26 6.54 -16.63 -16.96
CA LEU A 26 7.43 -16.31 -18.09
C LEU A 26 8.00 -17.58 -18.72
N ASP A 27 8.47 -18.51 -17.90
CA ASP A 27 9.04 -19.78 -18.35
C ASP A 27 7.98 -20.62 -19.08
N LEU A 28 6.78 -20.75 -18.51
CA LEU A 28 5.64 -21.45 -19.14
C LEU A 28 5.26 -20.80 -20.48
N LYS A 29 5.27 -19.46 -20.54
CA LYS A 29 4.98 -18.73 -21.78
C LYS A 29 6.06 -18.95 -22.84
N ASP A 30 7.34 -19.00 -22.45
CA ASP A 30 8.44 -19.26 -23.38
C ASP A 30 8.42 -20.71 -23.88
N MET A 31 8.19 -21.67 -22.98
CA MET A 31 7.98 -23.08 -23.33
C MET A 31 6.84 -23.24 -24.32
N TRP A 32 5.69 -22.59 -24.09
CA TRP A 32 4.54 -22.67 -24.97
C TRP A 32 4.80 -22.07 -26.37
N LYS A 33 5.60 -21.00 -26.45
CA LYS A 33 6.03 -20.43 -27.74
C LYS A 33 6.92 -21.39 -28.53
N ARG A 34 7.82 -22.11 -27.84
CA ARG A 34 8.75 -23.06 -28.46
C ARG A 34 8.07 -24.37 -28.83
N PHE A 35 7.13 -24.82 -28.01
CA PHE A 35 6.42 -26.08 -28.15
C PHE A 35 4.91 -25.85 -28.01
N PRO A 36 4.23 -25.40 -29.08
CA PRO A 36 2.80 -25.16 -29.03
C PRO A 36 2.04 -26.48 -28.85
N ILE A 37 1.46 -26.66 -27.65
CA ILE A 37 0.57 -27.78 -27.31
C ILE A 37 -0.85 -27.41 -27.79
N LYS A 38 -1.71 -28.42 -28.05
CA LYS A 38 -3.15 -28.20 -28.31
C LYS A 38 -3.79 -27.40 -27.15
N GLY A 39 -4.57 -26.39 -27.49
CA GLY A 39 -5.28 -25.53 -26.52
C GLY A 39 -4.65 -24.14 -26.37
N LYS A 40 -5.33 -23.24 -25.65
CA LYS A 40 -4.81 -21.89 -25.38
C LYS A 40 -3.99 -21.91 -24.10
N TYR A 41 -2.84 -21.24 -24.10
CA TYR A 41 -1.98 -21.05 -22.92
C TYR A 41 -2.74 -20.60 -21.66
N ASN A 42 -3.75 -19.74 -21.81
CA ASN A 42 -4.51 -19.20 -20.66
C ASN A 42 -5.55 -20.17 -20.09
N ASP A 43 -5.85 -21.28 -20.76
CA ASP A 43 -6.90 -22.21 -20.33
C ASP A 43 -6.38 -23.21 -19.28
N TYR A 44 -5.05 -23.35 -19.16
CA TYR A 44 -4.39 -24.22 -18.19
C TYR A 44 -4.57 -23.70 -16.76
N GLU A 45 -4.95 -24.60 -15.86
CA GLU A 45 -5.30 -24.25 -14.48
C GLU A 45 -4.12 -23.63 -13.72
N ASP A 46 -2.91 -24.18 -13.87
CA ASP A 46 -1.68 -23.63 -13.27
C ASP A 46 -1.43 -22.17 -13.68
N VAL A 47 -1.71 -21.81 -14.93
CA VAL A 47 -1.56 -20.44 -15.44
C VAL A 47 -2.59 -19.50 -14.84
N LYS A 48 -3.80 -19.99 -14.55
CA LYS A 48 -4.84 -19.22 -13.87
C LYS A 48 -4.48 -19.02 -12.40
N ASP A 49 -4.08 -20.07 -11.70
CA ASP A 49 -3.68 -20.05 -10.29
C ASP A 49 -2.52 -19.08 -10.07
N LEU A 50 -1.45 -19.17 -10.87
CA LEU A 50 -0.30 -18.27 -10.77
C LEU A 50 -0.70 -16.79 -10.94
N LYS A 51 -1.60 -16.49 -11.90
CA LYS A 51 -2.10 -15.13 -12.11
C LYS A 51 -3.04 -14.68 -11.00
N GLN A 52 -3.85 -15.60 -10.47
CA GLN A 52 -4.78 -15.33 -9.38
C GLN A 52 -4.03 -14.94 -8.12
N GLY A 53 -3.01 -15.69 -7.71
CA GLY A 53 -2.22 -15.34 -6.53
C GLY A 53 -1.57 -13.97 -6.62
N ILE A 54 -0.98 -13.64 -7.78
CA ILE A 54 -0.41 -12.30 -8.03
C ILE A 54 -1.50 -11.21 -7.91
N ARG A 55 -2.68 -11.42 -8.50
CA ARG A 55 -3.79 -10.45 -8.46
C ARG A 55 -4.33 -10.27 -7.05
N ILE A 56 -4.49 -11.35 -6.29
CA ILE A 56 -4.99 -11.31 -4.91
C ILE A 56 -4.00 -10.55 -4.02
N TYR A 57 -2.70 -10.81 -4.17
CA TYR A 57 -1.66 -10.08 -3.44
C TYR A 57 -1.76 -8.56 -3.66
N PHE A 58 -1.74 -8.12 -4.92
CA PHE A 58 -1.82 -6.68 -5.22
C PHE A 58 -3.18 -6.07 -4.84
N LYS A 59 -4.27 -6.85 -4.92
CA LYS A 59 -5.59 -6.39 -4.48
C LYS A 59 -5.63 -6.19 -2.96
N ASN A 60 -5.05 -7.09 -2.19
CA ASN A 60 -4.94 -6.95 -0.73
C ASN A 60 -4.01 -5.79 -0.34
N GLN A 61 -2.95 -5.52 -1.11
CA GLN A 61 -2.09 -4.34 -0.91
C GLN A 61 -2.85 -3.04 -1.24
N SER A 62 -3.63 -3.01 -2.33
CA SER A 62 -4.44 -1.84 -2.69
C SER A 62 -5.60 -1.55 -1.74
N GLN A 63 -5.91 -2.49 -0.86
CA GLN A 63 -6.88 -2.30 0.20
C GLN A 63 -6.28 -1.57 1.41
N GLU A 64 -4.96 -1.61 1.61
CA GLU A 64 -4.33 -0.84 2.68
C GLU A 64 -4.56 0.66 2.41
N PRO A 65 -4.83 1.47 3.46
CA PRO A 65 -5.12 2.89 3.29
C PRO A 65 -4.00 3.55 2.50
N GLU A 66 -4.40 4.28 1.45
CA GLU A 66 -3.42 4.80 0.52
C GLU A 66 -2.62 5.94 1.16
N CYS A 67 -1.35 5.67 1.46
CA CYS A 67 -0.39 6.68 1.88
C CYS A 67 0.53 7.02 0.71
N ARG A 68 0.42 8.24 0.19
CA ARG A 68 1.24 8.74 -0.91
C ARG A 68 2.18 9.83 -0.42
N VAL A 69 3.43 9.81 -0.86
CA VAL A 69 4.33 10.96 -0.72
C VAL A 69 3.92 12.02 -1.75
N PHE A 70 3.54 13.20 -1.28
CA PHE A 70 3.19 14.34 -2.13
C PHE A 70 4.42 15.21 -2.40
N ASP A 71 5.19 15.51 -1.35
CA ASP A 71 6.50 16.15 -1.43
C ASP A 71 7.44 15.57 -0.37
N ALA A 72 8.75 15.70 -0.59
CA ALA A 72 9.79 15.34 0.37
C ALA A 72 11.05 16.16 0.11
N ASP A 73 11.66 16.65 1.18
CA ASP A 73 12.94 17.35 1.20
C ASP A 73 13.84 16.78 2.32
N TYR A 74 14.98 17.43 2.61
CA TYR A 74 15.89 16.96 3.66
C TYR A 74 15.30 17.13 5.07
N ASP A 75 14.42 18.12 5.24
CA ASP A 75 13.90 18.55 6.55
C ASP A 75 12.50 17.98 6.84
N GLY A 76 11.88 17.29 5.88
CA GLY A 76 10.55 16.71 6.06
C GLY A 76 9.91 16.15 4.79
N ALA A 77 8.66 15.71 4.95
CA ALA A 77 7.84 15.19 3.85
C ALA A 77 6.35 15.43 4.11
N THR A 78 5.61 15.69 3.03
CA THR A 78 4.15 15.75 3.07
C THR A 78 3.57 14.45 2.52
N PHE A 79 2.79 13.78 3.36
CA PHE A 79 2.03 12.60 3.00
C PHE A 79 0.59 12.97 2.71
N LEU A 80 -0.03 12.23 1.79
CA LEU A 80 -1.46 12.25 1.57
C LEU A 80 -1.99 10.88 1.99
N ILE A 81 -2.73 10.87 3.10
CA ILE A 81 -3.22 9.67 3.77
C ILE A 81 -4.72 9.54 3.51
N GLU A 82 -5.16 8.39 3.01
CA GLU A 82 -6.58 8.04 2.95
C GLU A 82 -7.06 7.58 4.34
N LEU A 83 -8.12 8.19 4.85
CA LEU A 83 -8.71 7.79 6.13
C LEU A 83 -9.67 6.60 5.94
N PRO A 84 -9.89 5.79 7.00
CA PRO A 84 -10.84 4.68 6.96
C PRO A 84 -12.25 5.10 6.48
N GLU A 85 -12.90 4.24 5.69
CA GLU A 85 -14.19 4.50 5.07
C GLU A 85 -15.35 4.66 6.09
N GLU A 86 -15.17 4.13 7.30
CA GLU A 86 -16.10 4.27 8.40
C GLU A 86 -16.23 5.71 8.89
N ILE A 87 -15.21 6.55 8.63
CA ILE A 87 -15.17 7.94 9.06
C ILE A 87 -15.97 8.79 8.09
N LYS A 88 -17.04 9.41 8.60
CA LYS A 88 -17.97 10.20 7.78
C LYS A 88 -17.96 11.69 8.11
N THR A 89 -17.64 12.07 9.34
CA THR A 89 -17.61 13.46 9.79
C THR A 89 -16.18 13.96 9.96
N GLU A 90 -16.00 15.27 9.83
CA GLU A 90 -14.71 15.94 10.00
C GLU A 90 -14.18 15.76 11.43
N GLU A 91 -15.04 15.88 12.44
CA GLU A 91 -14.68 15.71 13.85
C GLU A 91 -14.09 14.32 14.15
N ILE A 92 -14.67 13.27 13.54
CA ILE A 92 -14.16 11.89 13.72
C ILE A 92 -12.86 11.71 12.92
N ALA A 93 -12.75 12.34 11.76
CA ALA A 93 -11.53 12.33 10.96
C ALA A 93 -10.36 12.98 11.71
N GLU A 94 -10.62 14.11 12.37
CA GLU A 94 -9.63 14.82 13.18
C GLU A 94 -9.20 13.97 14.38
N ALA A 95 -10.16 13.46 15.15
CA ALA A 95 -9.87 12.59 16.30
C ALA A 95 -9.11 11.32 15.90
N TRP A 96 -9.41 10.76 14.72
CA TRP A 96 -8.66 9.61 14.20
C TRP A 96 -7.23 10.00 13.84
N PHE A 97 -7.02 11.14 13.17
CA PHE A 97 -5.69 11.61 12.82
C PHE A 97 -4.83 11.88 14.07
N GLU A 98 -5.39 12.59 15.06
CA GLU A 98 -4.72 12.86 16.34
C GLU A 98 -4.33 11.58 17.07
N ALA A 99 -5.19 10.57 17.07
CA ALA A 99 -4.95 9.32 17.79
C ALA A 99 -3.97 8.36 17.08
N ASN A 100 -3.82 8.44 15.76
CA ASN A 100 -3.10 7.43 14.97
C ASN A 100 -1.84 7.97 14.27
N GLU A 101 -1.87 9.19 13.76
CA GLU A 101 -0.82 9.72 12.86
C GLU A 101 -0.07 10.92 13.44
N TYR A 102 -0.70 11.67 14.35
CA TYR A 102 -0.07 12.85 14.97
C TYR A 102 1.18 12.46 15.75
N ARG A 103 2.25 13.22 15.51
CA ARG A 103 3.57 13.05 16.14
C ARG A 103 3.91 14.31 16.93
N GLU A 104 4.11 14.17 18.23
CA GLU A 104 4.57 15.25 19.11
C GLU A 104 6.10 15.23 19.21
N CYS A 105 6.73 16.40 19.13
CA CYS A 105 8.16 16.53 19.41
C CYS A 105 8.38 16.67 20.92
N VAL A 106 9.21 15.81 21.52
CA VAL A 106 9.60 15.99 22.92
C VAL A 106 10.72 17.02 22.99
N PRO A 107 10.55 18.13 23.74
CA PRO A 107 11.61 19.12 23.90
C PRO A 107 12.86 18.49 24.49
N SER A 108 14.01 18.72 23.86
CA SER A 108 15.30 18.30 24.38
C SER A 108 16.21 19.50 24.63
N GLN A 109 17.21 19.31 25.48
CA GLN A 109 18.23 20.32 25.74
C GLN A 109 19.22 20.48 24.56
N TYR A 110 19.23 19.51 23.64
CA TYR A 110 19.99 19.54 22.39
C TYR A 110 19.13 20.12 21.26
N ASP A 111 19.79 20.87 20.38
CA ASP A 111 19.20 21.66 19.29
C ASP A 111 18.88 20.85 18.02
N CYS A 112 19.25 19.57 17.96
CA CYS A 112 19.09 18.71 16.78
C CYS A 112 18.78 17.26 17.19
N THR A 113 17.53 16.95 17.55
CA THR A 113 17.20 15.60 18.07
C THR A 113 16.95 14.55 16.99
N GLY A 114 16.75 14.97 15.75
CA GLY A 114 16.30 14.13 14.64
C GLY A 114 14.89 13.58 14.82
N GLN A 115 14.10 14.10 15.78
CA GLN A 115 12.75 13.63 16.03
C GLN A 115 11.80 14.06 14.91
N GLU A 116 10.97 13.13 14.46
CA GLU A 116 9.83 13.43 13.59
C GLU A 116 8.72 14.09 14.38
N PHE A 117 8.17 15.18 13.86
CA PHE A 117 6.98 15.79 14.42
C PHE A 117 6.03 16.28 13.35
N THR A 118 4.75 16.38 13.72
CA THR A 118 3.72 16.90 12.83
C THR A 118 3.82 18.42 12.80
N ALA A 119 4.27 18.97 11.68
CA ALA A 119 4.37 20.42 11.50
C ALA A 119 3.00 21.03 11.21
N TRP A 120 2.21 20.37 10.37
CA TRP A 120 0.81 20.72 10.13
C TRP A 120 0.09 19.54 9.49
N HIS A 121 -1.23 19.54 9.59
CA HIS A 121 -2.08 18.64 8.83
C HIS A 121 -3.31 19.37 8.28
N LYS A 122 -3.94 18.79 7.27
CA LYS A 122 -5.14 19.35 6.65
C LYS A 122 -6.05 18.25 6.14
N LEU A 123 -7.26 18.19 6.71
CA LEU A 123 -8.31 17.30 6.26
C LEU A 123 -8.97 17.83 4.99
N VAL A 124 -9.22 16.93 4.04
CA VAL A 124 -9.95 17.21 2.80
C VAL A 124 -10.86 16.05 2.43
N LYS A 125 -12.05 16.36 1.91
CA LYS A 125 -12.99 15.34 1.43
C LYS A 125 -12.85 15.16 -0.08
N ARG A 126 -12.61 13.93 -0.55
CA ARG A 126 -12.49 13.56 -1.97
C ARG A 126 -13.32 12.32 -2.26
N ARG A 127 -14.24 12.41 -3.24
CA ARG A 127 -15.15 11.30 -3.62
C ARG A 127 -15.85 10.68 -2.40
N ASP A 128 -16.38 11.54 -1.54
CA ASP A 128 -17.03 11.17 -0.27
C ASP A 128 -16.16 10.47 0.79
N ARG A 129 -14.86 10.35 0.57
CA ARG A 129 -13.88 9.85 1.55
C ARG A 129 -13.07 10.99 2.15
N TRP A 130 -12.68 10.83 3.41
CA TRP A 130 -11.78 11.76 4.08
C TRP A 130 -10.32 11.40 3.76
N TRP A 131 -9.52 12.44 3.57
CA TRP A 131 -8.09 12.36 3.33
C TRP A 131 -7.40 13.39 4.21
N CYS A 132 -6.17 13.10 4.60
CA CYS A 132 -5.35 14.03 5.36
C CYS A 132 -4.04 14.31 4.61
N TYR A 133 -3.78 15.59 4.36
CA TYR A 133 -2.41 16.04 4.10
C TYR A 133 -1.68 16.14 5.42
N HIS A 134 -0.59 15.41 5.56
CA HIS A 134 0.20 15.35 6.79
C HIS A 134 1.63 15.76 6.50
N ARG A 135 2.06 16.92 7.01
CA ARG A 135 3.44 17.34 6.95
C ARG A 135 4.18 16.87 8.20
N ILE A 136 5.19 16.03 7.96
CA ILE A 136 6.18 15.67 8.94
C ILE A 136 7.41 16.53 8.69
N CYS A 137 7.98 17.09 9.76
CA CYS A 137 9.30 17.69 9.76
C CYS A 137 10.21 16.97 10.76
N PHE A 138 11.50 17.14 10.59
CA PHE A 138 12.52 16.67 11.54
C PHE A 138 13.04 17.85 12.35
N ASP A 139 13.35 17.61 13.61
CA ASP A 139 14.10 18.53 14.46
C ASP A 139 15.59 18.38 14.14
N VAL A 140 16.11 19.25 13.26
CA VAL A 140 17.47 19.18 12.66
C VAL A 140 18.32 20.36 13.06
#